data_AF-A0A2T0HI12-F1
#
_entry.id   AF-A0A2T0HI12-F1
#
_cell.length_a   1.000
_cell.length_b   1.000
_cell.length_c   1.000
_cell.angle_alpha   90.00
_cell.angle_beta   90.00
_cell.angle_gamma   90.00
#
_symmetry.space_group_name_H-M   'P 1'
#
loop_
_entity.id
_entity.type
_entity.pdbx_description
1 polymer ?
#
loop_
_entity_poly.entity_id
_entity_poly.type
_entity_poly.pdbx_seq_one_letter_code
_entity_poly.pdbx_strand_id
1 'polypeptide(L)' 'AESLLARTVRGIRGADAKALEAARARQQLLTKPEGSLGLLEDLSIRLAGMYGQVPVTVPSHPVVGLFAGDHGVWAQG' A
#
# COMPACT_ATOMS: atom_id res chain seq x y z
N ALA A 1 -6.70 -28.66 -11.39
CA ALA A 1 -6.86 -27.19 -11.54
C ALA A 1 -6.22 -26.50 -10.34
N GLU A 2 -5.71 -25.30 -10.51
CA GLU A 2 -5.00 -24.59 -9.45
C GLU A 2 -5.95 -23.85 -8.49
N SER A 3 -5.62 -23.83 -7.18
CA SER A 3 -6.44 -23.20 -6.15
C SER A 3 -6.42 -21.66 -6.23
N LEU A 4 -7.49 -21.02 -5.74
CA LEU A 4 -7.56 -19.56 -5.59
C LEU A 4 -6.40 -19.03 -4.74
N LEU A 5 -6.09 -19.71 -3.63
CA LEU A 5 -5.01 -19.33 -2.73
C LEU A 5 -3.65 -19.30 -3.44
N ALA A 6 -3.29 -20.38 -4.15
CA ALA A 6 -2.01 -20.48 -4.84
C ALA A 6 -1.85 -19.38 -5.90
N ARG A 7 -2.91 -19.09 -6.67
CA ARG A 7 -2.92 -18.02 -7.66
C ARG A 7 -2.73 -16.64 -7.04
N THR A 8 -3.45 -16.34 -5.95
CA THR A 8 -3.36 -15.04 -5.26
C THR A 8 -1.96 -14.80 -4.69
N VAL A 9 -1.38 -15.80 -4.01
CA VAL A 9 -0.03 -15.67 -3.43
C VAL A 9 1.01 -15.36 -4.50
N ARG A 10 0.96 -16.04 -5.65
CA ARG A 10 1.88 -15.75 -6.76
C ARG A 10 1.68 -14.38 -7.41
N GLY A 11 0.52 -13.76 -7.23
CA GLY A 11 0.22 -12.42 -7.72
C GLY A 11 0.86 -11.31 -6.89
N ILE A 12 1.30 -11.60 -5.65
CA ILE A 12 1.96 -10.61 -4.79
C ILE A 12 3.34 -10.29 -5.37
N ARG A 13 3.59 -9.00 -5.61
CA ARG A 13 4.87 -8.47 -6.11
C ARG A 13 5.41 -7.45 -5.11
N GLY A 14 6.72 -7.21 -5.17
CA GLY A 14 7.33 -6.07 -4.49
C GLY A 14 6.84 -4.74 -5.09
N ALA A 15 7.03 -3.65 -4.34
CA ALA A 15 6.77 -2.31 -4.84
C ALA A 15 7.65 -1.96 -6.05
N ASP A 16 7.15 -1.13 -6.97
CA ASP A 16 7.88 -0.67 -8.13
C ASP A 16 9.03 0.27 -7.71
N ALA A 17 10.26 -0.20 -7.90
CA ALA A 17 11.48 0.56 -7.55
C ALA A 17 11.61 1.87 -8.34
N LYS A 18 11.21 1.91 -9.61
CA LYS A 18 11.28 3.13 -10.42
C LYS A 18 10.27 4.17 -9.93
N ALA A 19 9.07 3.74 -9.57
CA ALA A 19 8.06 4.63 -9.01
C ALA A 19 8.46 5.15 -7.62
N LEU A 20 9.10 4.33 -6.78
CA LEU A 20 9.67 4.76 -5.50
C LEU A 20 10.69 5.88 -5.69
N GLU A 21 11.67 5.70 -6.58
CA GLU A 21 12.71 6.70 -6.84
C GLU A 21 12.14 7.98 -7.49
N ALA A 22 11.23 7.84 -8.45
CA ALA A 22 10.57 9.00 -9.07
C ALA A 22 9.73 9.80 -8.07
N ALA A 23 9.06 9.13 -7.12
CA ALA A 23 8.30 9.80 -6.06
C ALA A 23 9.21 10.54 -5.07
N ARG A 24 10.35 9.94 -4.70
CA ARG A 24 11.38 10.60 -3.86
C ARG A 24 11.91 11.87 -4.54
N ALA A 25 12.31 11.76 -5.80
CA ALA A 25 12.80 12.89 -6.58
C ALA A 25 11.74 13.99 -6.71
N ARG A 26 10.47 13.61 -6.91
CA ARG A 26 9.37 14.58 -6.93
C ARG A 26 9.21 15.31 -5.60
N GLN A 27 9.29 14.63 -4.46
CA GLN A 27 9.16 15.25 -3.14
C GLN A 27 10.21 16.32 -2.85
N GLN A 28 11.41 16.18 -3.42
CA GLN A 28 12.50 17.16 -3.32
C GLN A 28 12.24 18.45 -4.13
N LEU A 29 11.36 18.40 -5.15
CA LEU A 29 11.09 19.52 -6.06
C LEU A 29 9.80 20.29 -5.76
N LEU A 30 9.02 19.86 -4.77
CA LEU A 30 7.77 20.54 -4.40
C LEU A 30 8.04 21.84 -3.65
N THR A 31 7.12 22.80 -3.74
CA THR A 31 7.19 24.09 -3.04
C THR A 31 6.96 23.94 -1.54
N LYS A 32 7.92 23.31 -0.87
CA LYS A 32 7.99 23.08 0.58
C LYS A 32 9.46 22.90 0.99
N PRO A 33 9.85 23.20 2.24
CA PRO A 33 11.14 22.74 2.74
C PRO A 33 11.24 21.22 2.66
N GLU A 34 12.43 20.69 2.38
CA GLU A 34 12.65 19.24 2.35
C GLU A 34 12.24 18.60 3.68
N GLY A 35 11.51 17.48 3.61
CA GLY A 35 11.05 16.74 4.79
C GLY A 35 9.96 17.42 5.62
N SER A 36 9.49 18.63 5.26
CA SER A 36 8.54 19.38 6.09
C SER A 36 7.18 18.71 6.25
N LEU A 37 6.83 17.75 5.39
CA LEU A 37 5.57 16.98 5.50
C LEU A 37 5.76 15.62 6.20
N GLY A 38 7.00 15.26 6.56
CA GLY A 38 7.33 14.05 7.33
C GLY A 38 6.67 12.79 6.78
N LEU A 39 5.83 12.14 7.59
CA LEU A 39 5.13 10.90 7.26
C LEU A 39 4.29 10.96 5.98
N LEU A 40 3.80 12.14 5.58
CA LEU A 40 3.04 12.29 4.34
C LEU A 40 3.93 12.13 3.10
N GLU A 41 5.22 12.49 3.19
CA GLU A 41 6.18 12.25 2.10
C GLU A 41 6.41 10.75 1.94
N ASP A 42 6.69 10.06 3.05
CA ASP A 42 6.88 8.61 3.08
C ASP A 42 5.65 7.85 2.58
N LEU A 43 4.45 8.28 3.00
CA LEU A 43 3.19 7.69 2.55
C LEU A 43 3.03 7.85 1.03
N SER A 44 3.30 9.04 0.49
CA SER A 44 3.18 9.29 -0.95
C SER A 44 4.14 8.42 -1.78
N ILE A 45 5.37 8.23 -1.29
CA ILE A 45 6.39 7.38 -1.93
C ILE A 45 5.94 5.91 -1.90
N ARG A 46 5.46 5.43 -0.74
CA ARG A 46 4.95 4.06 -0.60
C ARG A 46 3.78 3.79 -1.53
N LEU A 47 2.82 4.72 -1.61
CA LEU A 47 1.69 4.58 -2.54
C LEU A 47 2.16 4.58 -3.99
N ALA A 48 3.10 5.44 -4.38
CA ALA A 48 3.67 5.40 -5.72
C ALA A 48 4.30 4.04 -6.08
N GLY A 49 5.04 3.45 -5.15
CA GLY A 49 5.59 2.10 -5.32
C GLY A 49 4.51 1.01 -5.41
N MET A 50 3.42 1.12 -4.66
CA MET A 50 2.30 0.17 -4.71
C MET A 50 1.51 0.26 -6.02
N TYR A 51 1.29 1.48 -6.53
CA TYR A 51 0.50 1.72 -7.75
C TYR A 51 1.35 1.75 -9.02
N GLY A 52 2.68 1.79 -8.91
CA GLY A 52 3.60 1.87 -10.05
C GLY A 52 3.51 3.19 -10.83
N GLN A 53 3.07 4.29 -10.19
CA GLN A 53 2.80 5.56 -10.88
C GLN A 53 3.18 6.78 -10.03
N VAL A 54 3.56 7.88 -10.69
CA VAL A 54 3.90 9.17 -10.06
C VAL A 54 3.39 10.34 -10.92
N PRO A 55 2.63 11.30 -10.38
CA PRO A 55 2.05 11.29 -9.04
C PRO A 55 0.95 10.21 -8.93
N VAL A 56 0.79 9.64 -7.74
CA VAL A 56 -0.36 8.79 -7.43
C VAL A 56 -1.61 9.66 -7.28
N THR A 57 -2.71 9.24 -7.91
CA THR A 57 -4.04 9.76 -7.59
C THR A 57 -4.43 9.31 -6.18
N VAL A 58 -5.00 10.21 -5.38
CA VAL A 58 -5.52 9.86 -4.05
C VAL A 58 -6.44 8.65 -4.17
N PRO A 59 -6.21 7.56 -3.41
CA PRO A 59 -7.08 6.39 -3.46
C PRO A 59 -8.54 6.78 -3.24
N SER A 60 -9.40 6.39 -4.18
CA SER A 60 -10.85 6.56 -4.07
C SER A 60 -11.47 5.20 -3.74
N HIS A 61 -12.59 5.20 -3.01
CA HIS A 61 -13.31 3.98 -2.61
C HIS A 61 -12.56 3.08 -1.62
N PRO A 62 -12.22 3.57 -0.41
CA PRO A 62 -11.73 2.69 0.65
C PRO A 62 -12.81 1.67 1.04
N VAL A 63 -12.39 0.42 1.23
CA VAL A 63 -13.27 -0.68 1.69
C VAL A 63 -12.76 -1.19 3.03
N VAL A 64 -13.68 -1.36 3.98
CA VAL A 64 -13.41 -2.00 5.26
C VAL A 64 -14.09 -3.37 5.27
N GLY A 65 -13.29 -4.44 5.29
CA GLY A 65 -13.78 -5.81 5.45
C GLY A 65 -13.88 -6.17 6.93
N LEU A 66 -15.10 -6.36 7.45
CA LEU A 66 -15.33 -6.88 8.80
C LEU A 66 -15.48 -8.40 8.73
N PHE A 67 -14.59 -9.11 9.39
CA PHE A 67 -14.63 -10.56 9.52
C PHE A 67 -14.99 -10.91 10.97
N ALA A 68 -16.13 -11.57 11.16
CA ALA A 68 -16.60 -12.02 12.46
C ALA A 68 -16.86 -13.52 12.40
N GLY A 69 -16.48 -14.24 13.46
CA GLY A 69 -16.72 -15.66 13.61
C GLY A 69 -16.56 -16.06 15.08
N ASP A 70 -17.36 -17.02 15.51
CA ASP A 70 -17.28 -17.56 16.87
C ASP A 70 -16.18 -18.62 16.96
N HIS A 71 -15.63 -18.79 18.17
CA HIS A 71 -14.57 -19.75 18.43
C HIS A 71 -15.05 -20.83 19.41
N GLY A 72 -15.12 -22.09 18.96
CA GLY A 72 -15.59 -23.20 19.80
C GLY A 72 -14.74 -23.50 21.04
N VAL A 73 -13.47 -23.07 21.06
CA VAL A 73 -12.61 -23.14 22.25
C VAL A 73 -13.18 -22.35 23.43
N TRP A 74 -14.03 -21.36 23.18
CA TRP A 74 -14.75 -20.62 24.21
C TRP A 74 -15.51 -21.55 25.19
N ALA A 75 -16.02 -22.68 24.71
CA ALA A 75 -16.72 -23.65 25.57
C ALA A 75 -15.77 -24.42 26.52
N GLN A 76 -14.46 -24.23 26.42
CA GLN A 76 -13.44 -24.94 27.19
C GLN A 76 -12.87 -24.12 28.37
N GLY A 77 -13.26 -22.86 28.53
CA GLY A 77 -12.78 -21.96 29.59
C GLY A 77 -11.52 -21.21 29.18
#